data_AF-A0A8S9N2N8-F1
#
_entry.id   AF-A0A8S9N2N8-F1
#
_cell.length_a   1.000
_cell.length_b   1.000
_cell.length_c   1.000
_cell.angle_alpha   90.00
_cell.angle_beta   90.00
_cell.angle_gamma   90.00
#
_symmetry.space_group_name_H-M   'P 1'
#
loop_
_entity.id
_entity.type
_entity.pdbx_description
1 polymer ?
#
loop_
_entity_poly.entity_id
_entity_poly.type
_entity_poly.pdbx_seq_one_letter_code
_entity_poly.pdbx_strand_id
1 'polypeptide(L)' 'MTTNPVEWPTFAIEIEMFRRLQEDFEDVSLSHVPRSRNGRADTLAKEARSRGYIFSHIDQTQIDGDALRRIGSSATT' A
#
# COMPACT_ATOMS: atom_id res chain seq x y z
N MET A 1 -12.13 -8.79 7.76
CA MET A 1 -10.76 -8.30 8.02
C MET A 1 -10.59 -8.30 9.52
N THR A 2 -9.52 -8.88 10.05
CA THR A 2 -9.26 -8.78 11.49
C THR A 2 -8.82 -7.37 11.81
N THR A 3 -9.37 -6.80 12.88
CA THR A 3 -8.85 -5.55 13.44
C THR A 3 -7.83 -5.82 14.53
N ASN A 4 -7.67 -7.07 14.99
CA ASN A 4 -6.78 -7.41 16.08
C ASN A 4 -5.36 -7.70 15.56
N PRO A 5 -4.35 -6.89 15.92
CA PRO A 5 -2.98 -7.09 15.42
C PRO A 5 -2.36 -8.43 15.86
N VAL A 6 -2.85 -9.04 16.95
CA VAL A 6 -2.37 -10.34 17.44
C VAL A 6 -2.85 -11.50 16.56
N GLU A 7 -4.00 -11.37 15.91
CA GLU A 7 -4.55 -12.40 15.01
C GLU A 7 -3.80 -12.45 13.68
N TRP A 8 -3.09 -11.37 13.31
CA TRP A 8 -2.28 -11.33 12.10
C TRP A 8 -0.94 -10.62 12.33
N PRO A 9 0.03 -11.30 12.98
CA PRO A 9 1.27 -10.67 13.41
C PRO A 9 2.09 -10.05 12.28
N THR A 10 2.06 -10.65 11.08
CA THR A 10 2.76 -10.14 9.90
C THR A 10 2.32 -8.73 9.48
N PHE A 11 1.07 -8.35 9.75
CA PHE A 11 0.51 -7.03 9.42
C PHE A 11 0.08 -6.24 10.67
N ALA A 12 0.65 -6.56 11.84
CA ALA A 12 0.26 -5.95 13.11
C ALA A 12 0.42 -4.42 13.10
N ILE A 13 1.49 -3.92 12.47
CA ILE A 13 1.79 -2.49 12.37
C ILE A 13 0.73 -1.79 11.51
N GLU A 14 0.41 -2.35 10.35
CA GLU A 14 -0.57 -1.83 9.42
C GLU A 14 -1.98 -1.82 10.02
N ILE A 15 -2.34 -2.86 10.78
CA ILE A 15 -3.61 -2.94 11.51
C ILE A 15 -3.70 -1.85 12.59
N GLU A 16 -2.63 -1.62 13.35
CA GLU A 16 -2.55 -0.55 14.34
C GLU A 16 -2.64 0.84 13.70
N MET A 17 -1.91 1.08 12.60
CA MET A 17 -2.00 2.34 11.87
C MET A 17 -3.39 2.59 11.30
N PHE A 18 -4.04 1.55 10.77
CA PHE A 18 -5.39 1.65 10.26
C PHE A 18 -6.39 2.03 11.37
N ARG A 19 -6.26 1.44 12.57
CA ARG A 19 -7.10 1.80 13.73
C ARG A 19 -6.94 3.26 14.12
N ARG A 20 -5.70 3.75 14.27
CA ARG A 20 -5.44 5.15 14.60
C ARG A 20 -6.05 6.10 13.56
N LEU A 21 -5.89 5.77 12.28
CA LEU A 21 -6.48 6.57 11.20
C LEU A 21 -8.01 6.54 11.26
N GLN A 22 -8.63 5.43 11.65
CA GLN A 22 -10.09 5.36 11.81
C GLN A 22 -10.59 6.26 12.95
N GLU A 23 -9.85 6.40 14.04
CA GLU A 23 -10.21 7.26 15.18
C GLU A 23 -10.28 8.75 14.82
N ASP A 24 -9.62 9.15 13.73
CA ASP A 24 -9.66 10.53 13.21
C ASP A 24 -10.97 10.87 12.47
N PHE A 25 -11.86 9.90 12.23
CA PHE A 25 -13.14 10.10 11.54
C PHE A 25 -14.33 9.82 12.47
N GLU A 26 -15.38 10.64 12.36
CA GLU A 26 -16.61 10.49 13.15
C GLU A 26 -17.38 9.22 12.78
N ASP A 27 -17.43 8.88 11.49
CA ASP A 27 -18.02 7.63 10.99
C ASP A 27 -17.19 7.08 9.83
N VAL A 28 -16.84 5.80 9.91
CA VAL A 28 -16.07 5.07 8.91
C VAL A 28 -16.56 3.63 8.83
N SER A 29 -16.82 3.16 7.60
CA SER A 29 -17.22 1.78 7.36
C SER A 29 -16.36 1.13 6.29
N LEU A 30 -16.08 -0.15 6.49
CA LEU A 30 -15.34 -0.99 5.56
C LEU A 30 -16.27 -2.07 5.02
N SER A 31 -16.39 -2.15 3.69
CA SER A 31 -17.22 -3.17 3.03
C SER A 31 -16.44 -3.90 1.95
N HIS A 32 -16.79 -5.16 1.73
CA HIS A 32 -16.25 -5.93 0.63
C HIS A 32 -16.92 -5.52 -0.69
N VAL A 33 -16.10 -5.16 -1.67
CA VAL A 33 -16.54 -4.87 -3.04
C VAL A 33 -15.90 -5.87 -4.00
N PRO A 34 -16.67 -6.52 -4.91
CA PRO A 34 -16.11 -7.40 -5.91
C PRO A 34 -15.01 -6.71 -6.73
N ARG A 35 -13.96 -7.46 -7.09
CA ARG A 35 -12.82 -6.94 -7.87
C ARG A 35 -13.23 -6.25 -9.17
N SER A 36 -14.26 -6.76 -9.85
CA SER A 36 -14.85 -6.16 -11.05
C SER A 36 -15.42 -4.76 -10.85
N ARG A 37 -15.78 -4.42 -9.60
CA ARG A 37 -16.33 -3.11 -9.20
C ARG A 37 -15.29 -2.19 -8.56
N ASN A 38 -14.05 -2.64 -8.40
CA ASN A 38 -12.93 -1.84 -7.86
C ASN A 38 -11.84 -1.58 -8.93
N GLY A 39 -12.25 -1.43 -10.19
CA GLY A 39 -11.34 -1.41 -11.34
C GLY A 39 -10.28 -0.31 -11.28
N ARG A 40 -10.62 0.90 -10.81
CA ARG A 40 -9.67 2.02 -10.73
C ARG A 40 -8.51 1.72 -9.79
N ALA A 41 -8.79 1.31 -8.55
CA ALA A 41 -7.76 0.97 -7.59
C ALA A 41 -6.94 -0.26 -8.04
N ASP A 42 -7.59 -1.24 -8.67
CA ASP A 42 -6.90 -2.42 -9.19
C ASP A 42 -5.93 -2.09 -10.33
N THR A 43 -6.32 -1.22 -11.25
CA THR A 43 -5.44 -0.73 -12.33
C THR A 43 -4.24 -0.01 -11.76
N LEU A 44 -4.43 0.93 -10.82
CA LEU A 44 -3.32 1.65 -10.18
C LEU A 44 -2.32 0.69 -9.51
N ALA A 45 -2.80 -0.29 -8.76
CA ALA A 45 -1.95 -1.28 -8.10
C ALA A 45 -1.23 -2.21 -9.10
N LYS A 46 -1.85 -2.54 -10.23
CA LYS A 46 -1.22 -3.32 -11.30
C LYS A 46 -0.14 -2.51 -12.02
N GLU A 47 -0.43 -1.28 -12.40
CA GLU A 47 0.50 -0.38 -13.07
C GLU A 47 1.74 -0.11 -12.20
N ALA A 48 1.54 0.12 -10.90
CA ALA A 48 2.64 0.26 -9.94
C ALA A 48 3.56 -0.97 -9.95
N ARG A 49 2.99 -2.19 -9.88
CA ARG A 49 3.77 -3.43 -9.92
C ARG A 49 4.44 -3.67 -11.27
N SER A 50 3.77 -3.37 -12.38
CA SER A 50 4.33 -3.58 -13.73
C SER A 50 5.50 -2.67 -14.04
N ARG A 51 5.61 -1.52 -13.35
CA ARG A 51 6.77 -0.63 -13.46
C ARG A 51 8.06 -1.26 -12.87
N GLY A 52 7.98 -2.39 -12.17
CA GLY A 52 9.14 -3.10 -11.65
C GLY A 52 9.80 -2.44 -10.43
N TYR A 53 9.13 -1.44 -9.85
CA TYR A 53 9.56 -0.78 -8.62
C TYR A 53 8.68 -1.24 -7.47
N ILE A 54 9.29 -1.75 -6.41
CA ILE A 54 8.60 -2.08 -5.16
C ILE A 54 8.74 -0.86 -4.25
N PHE A 55 7.64 -0.16 -3.98
CA PHE A 55 7.58 0.85 -2.92
C PHE A 55 6.78 0.30 -1.74
N SER A 56 7.19 0.61 -0.52
CA SER A 56 6.43 0.26 0.68
C SER A 56 5.27 1.23 0.91
N HIS A 57 5.42 2.50 0.51
CA HIS A 57 4.42 3.57 0.68
C HIS A 57 4.49 4.57 -0.49
N ILE A 58 3.37 5.22 -0.83
CA ILE A 58 3.35 6.30 -1.84
C ILE A 58 3.81 7.60 -1.17
N ASP A 59 4.93 8.14 -1.60
CA ASP A 59 5.40 9.47 -1.22
C ASP A 59 4.92 10.50 -2.24
N GLN A 60 3.93 11.31 -1.86
CA GLN A 60 3.38 12.37 -2.72
C GLN A 60 4.30 13.59 -2.84
N THR A 61 5.39 13.66 -2.08
CA THR A 61 6.38 14.74 -2.15
C THR A 61 7.49 14.45 -3.17
N GLN A 62 7.56 13.22 -3.67
CA GLN A 62 8.54 12.81 -4.66
C GLN A 62 8.03 13.16 -6.07
N ILE A 63 8.70 14.11 -6.71
CA ILE A 63 8.36 14.58 -8.05
C ILE A 63 8.69 13.47 -9.05
N ASP A 64 7.70 13.05 -9.85
CA ASP A 64 7.85 12.11 -10.97
C ASP A 64 8.93 12.62 -11.93
N GLY A 65 10.18 12.20 -11.75
CA GLY A 65 11.30 12.68 -12.57
C GLY A 65 12.69 12.39 -12.05
N ASP A 66 12.88 12.22 -10.74
CA ASP A 66 14.19 11.82 -10.22
C ASP A 66 14.30 10.29 -10.19
N ALA A 67 15.35 9.75 -10.81
CA ALA A 67 15.47 8.33 -11.12
C ALA A 67 15.30 7.46 -9.86
N LEU A 68 14.11 6.84 -9.73
CA LEU A 68 13.79 5.93 -8.64
C LEU A 68 14.81 4.79 -8.66
N ARG A 69 15.66 4.74 -7.64
CA ARG A 69 16.83 3.87 -7.60
C ARG A 69 16.38 2.43 -7.74
N ARG A 70 16.76 1.81 -8.85
CA ARG A 70 16.66 0.37 -9.08
C ARG A 70 17.54 -0.33 -8.04
N ILE A 71 16.93 -0.80 -6.97
CA ILE A 71 17.55 -1.78 -6.06
C ILE A 71 17.74 -3.07 -6.86
N GLY A 72 18.94 -3.26 -7.42
CA GLY A 72 19.26 -4.44 -8.22
C GLY A 72 20.51 -4.37 -9.11
N SER A 73 21.24 -3.25 -9.17
CA SER A 73 22.56 -3.26 -9.83
C SER A 73 23.65 -3.57 -8.80
N SER A 74 23.71 -4.83 -8.35
CA SER A 74 24.97 -5.38 -7.84
C SER A 74 25.91 -5.53 -9.03
N ALA A 75 26.82 -4.57 -9.20
CA ALA A 75 27.97 -4.74 -10.07
C ALA A 75 28.92 -5.71 -9.38
N THR A 76 29.01 -6.93 -9.90
CA THR A 76 30.11 -7.85 -9.60
C THR A 76 31.33 -7.38 -10.39
N THR A 77 32.37 -6.95 -9.69
CA THR A 77 33.75 -6.91 -10.22
C THR A 77 34.51 -8.04 -9.55
#